data_AF-C2FUI7-F1
#
_entry.id   AF-C2FUI7-F1
#
_cell.length_a   1.000
_cell.length_b   1.000
_cell.length_c   1.000
_cell.angle_alpha   90.00
_cell.angle_beta   90.00
_cell.angle_gamma   90.00
#
_symmetry.space_group_name_H-M   'P 1'
#
loop_
_entity.id
_entity.type
_entity.pdbx_description
1 polymer ?
#
loop_
_entity_poly.entity_id
_entity_poly.type
_entity_poly.pdbx_seq_one_letter_code
_entity_poly.pdbx_strand_id
1 'polypeptide(L)'
;MISILLCNNDKVKHSSVSIVLYTLSFIIISIIGNVISRSTTIGMVGGIVYYLLFGTDVFKSNVRVQNLKLMQIMVVCLILLGVITSYFYSTNQDVFKLLRFGFEGFFNWIETGTWETDSTEKLKTMWVFPDHLKTWIIGDGYFEDPNKSGYFYMNTDVGYLRFIFYCGIIGLTLFSIFFIYLSYALQYRFANIKHLFIVLIILVFINWLKVSTDFFLVYAFLLSMSSPYLYNTYYREE
;
A
#
# COMPACT_ATOMS: atom_id res chain seq x y z
N MET A 1 -4.61 6.93 -1.98
CA MET A 1 -5.40 8.15 -1.66
C MET A 1 -5.04 9.32 -2.56
N ILE A 2 -3.78 9.75 -2.61
CA ILE A 2 -3.35 10.91 -3.44
C ILE A 2 -3.72 10.73 -4.92
N SER A 3 -3.45 9.56 -5.50
CA SER A 3 -3.82 9.24 -6.88
C SER A 3 -5.32 9.38 -7.15
N ILE A 4 -6.16 8.98 -6.20
CA ILE A 4 -7.62 9.05 -6.32
C ILE A 4 -8.09 10.50 -6.28
N LEU A 5 -7.54 11.33 -5.40
CA LEU A 5 -7.86 12.75 -5.32
C LEU A 5 -7.45 13.50 -6.60
N LEU A 6 -6.28 13.19 -7.15
CA LEU A 6 -5.82 13.74 -8.43
C LEU A 6 -6.76 13.39 -9.60
N CYS A 7 -7.38 12.21 -9.58
CA CYS A 7 -8.25 11.75 -10.67
C CYS A 7 -9.72 12.17 -10.52
N ASN A 8 -10.23 12.29 -9.29
CA ASN A 8 -11.68 12.44 -9.07
C ASN A 8 -12.10 13.86 -8.64
N ASN A 9 -11.17 14.72 -8.22
CA ASN A 9 -11.51 16.05 -7.72
C ASN A 9 -11.22 17.14 -8.76
N ASP A 10 -12.28 17.76 -9.29
CA ASP A 10 -12.18 18.79 -10.33
C ASP A 10 -11.45 20.05 -9.84
N LYS A 11 -11.63 20.46 -8.57
CA LYS A 11 -10.91 21.62 -7.99
C LYS A 11 -9.39 21.40 -8.03
N VAL A 12 -8.95 20.16 -7.81
CA VAL A 12 -7.53 19.78 -7.87
C VAL A 12 -7.03 19.74 -9.30
N LYS A 13 -7.83 19.23 -10.25
CA LYS A 13 -7.45 19.18 -11.68
C LYS A 13 -7.31 20.56 -12.33
N HIS A 14 -8.06 21.55 -11.87
CA HIS A 14 -7.99 22.90 -12.43
C HIS A 14 -6.78 23.71 -11.91
N SER A 15 -6.31 23.43 -10.69
CA SER A 15 -5.16 24.13 -10.10
C SER A 15 -3.83 23.43 -10.42
N SER A 16 -2.98 24.09 -11.21
CA SER A 16 -1.65 23.55 -11.56
C SER A 16 -0.72 23.43 -10.34
N VAL A 17 -0.89 24.28 -9.33
CA VAL A 17 -0.10 24.23 -8.08
C VAL A 17 -0.47 23.01 -7.25
N SER A 18 -1.77 22.73 -7.10
CA SER A 18 -2.26 21.58 -6.34
C SER A 18 -1.77 20.26 -6.96
N ILE A 19 -1.82 20.15 -8.29
CA ILE A 19 -1.28 19.00 -9.03
C ILE A 19 0.20 18.76 -8.71
N VAL A 20 1.02 19.81 -8.79
CA VAL A 20 2.46 19.70 -8.53
C VAL A 20 2.72 19.26 -7.09
N LEU A 21 2.04 19.88 -6.11
CA LEU A 21 2.18 19.52 -4.70
C LEU A 21 1.80 18.07 -4.42
N TYR A 22 0.63 17.61 -4.88
CA TYR A 22 0.20 16.22 -4.69
C TYR A 22 1.13 15.22 -5.39
N THR A 23 1.62 15.56 -6.59
CA THR A 23 2.56 14.71 -7.33
C THR A 23 3.90 14.61 -6.59
N LEU A 24 4.44 15.73 -6.10
CA LEU A 24 5.66 15.73 -5.29
C LEU A 24 5.48 14.94 -4.01
N SER A 25 4.37 15.14 -3.28
CA SER A 25 4.07 14.34 -2.08
C SER A 25 3.99 12.85 -2.39
N PHE A 26 3.35 12.46 -3.50
CA PHE A 26 3.27 11.06 -3.92
C PHE A 26 4.66 10.45 -4.15
N ILE A 27 5.55 11.17 -4.84
CA ILE A 27 6.89 10.66 -5.12
C ILE A 27 7.76 10.62 -3.85
N ILE A 28 7.71 11.66 -3.02
CA ILE A 28 8.45 11.70 -1.74
C ILE A 28 8.03 10.53 -0.84
N ILE A 29 6.73 10.32 -0.67
CA ILE A 29 6.20 9.19 0.11
C ILE A 29 6.63 7.86 -0.49
N SER A 30 6.69 7.75 -1.81
CA SER A 30 7.13 6.52 -2.47
C SER A 30 8.61 6.23 -2.26
N ILE A 31 9.48 7.24 -2.34
CA ILE A 31 10.93 7.08 -2.13
C ILE A 31 11.22 6.77 -0.66
N ILE A 32 10.78 7.64 0.25
CA ILE A 32 11.00 7.48 1.70
C ILE A 32 10.34 6.19 2.17
N GLY A 33 9.13 5.92 1.69
CA GLY A 33 8.40 4.70 1.97
C GLY A 33 9.19 3.45 1.60
N ASN A 34 9.81 3.40 0.42
CA ASN A 34 10.56 2.22 -0.01
C ASN A 34 11.84 2.01 0.81
N VAL A 35 12.48 3.10 1.25
CA VAL A 35 13.64 3.04 2.14
C VAL A 35 13.25 2.48 3.52
N ILE A 36 12.08 2.86 4.06
CA ILE A 36 11.60 2.38 5.37
C ILE A 36 11.03 0.96 5.28
N SER A 37 10.14 0.72 4.32
CA SER A 37 9.45 -0.55 4.13
C SER A 37 9.22 -0.82 2.65
N ARG A 38 9.83 -1.90 2.16
CA ARG A 38 9.69 -2.40 0.79
C ARG A 38 8.23 -2.70 0.39
N SER A 39 7.30 -2.86 1.33
CA SER A 39 5.87 -3.05 1.01
C SER A 39 5.17 -1.79 0.50
N THR A 40 5.78 -0.61 0.66
CA THR A 40 5.25 0.64 0.07
C THR A 40 5.26 0.63 -1.46
N THR A 41 6.10 -0.20 -2.10
CA THR A 41 6.03 -0.50 -3.53
C THR A 41 4.63 -0.92 -3.97
N ILE A 42 3.93 -1.75 -3.18
CA ILE A 42 2.59 -2.26 -3.51
C ILE A 42 1.58 -1.11 -3.55
N GLY A 43 1.66 -0.19 -2.57
CA GLY A 43 0.82 1.01 -2.54
C GLY A 43 1.14 2.00 -3.67
N MET A 44 2.43 2.18 -3.99
CA MET A 44 2.89 3.01 -5.10
C MET A 44 2.39 2.47 -6.45
N VAL A 45 2.62 1.19 -6.72
CA VAL A 45 2.17 0.51 -7.95
C VAL A 45 0.65 0.58 -8.06
N GLY A 46 -0.09 0.26 -6.99
CA GLY A 46 -1.55 0.39 -6.98
C GLY A 46 -2.03 1.82 -7.25
N GLY A 47 -1.32 2.82 -6.72
CA GLY A 47 -1.59 4.24 -6.99
C GLY A 47 -1.37 4.64 -8.46
N ILE A 48 -0.28 4.16 -9.06
CA ILE A 48 0.05 4.38 -10.48
C ILE A 48 -0.96 3.67 -11.38
N VAL A 49 -1.25 2.40 -11.12
CA VAL A 49 -2.26 1.63 -11.88
C VAL A 49 -3.62 2.31 -11.81
N TYR A 50 -4.06 2.76 -10.63
CA TYR A 50 -5.30 3.51 -10.50
C TYR A 50 -5.29 4.77 -11.36
N TYR A 51 -4.20 5.55 -11.31
CA TYR A 51 -4.06 6.76 -12.10
C TYR A 51 -4.09 6.48 -13.61
N LEU A 52 -3.46 5.40 -14.07
CA LEU A 52 -3.47 4.99 -15.49
C LEU A 52 -4.84 4.45 -15.96
N LEU A 53 -5.62 3.85 -15.07
CA LEU A 53 -6.94 3.29 -15.43
C LEU A 53 -8.06 4.33 -15.38
N PHE A 54 -8.01 5.24 -14.39
CA PHE A 54 -9.12 6.17 -14.10
C PHE A 54 -8.75 7.64 -14.29
N GLY A 55 -7.47 8.00 -14.22
CA GLY A 55 -6.98 9.37 -14.39
C GLY A 55 -6.66 9.71 -15.84
N THR A 56 -6.23 8.72 -16.62
CA THR A 56 -6.02 8.89 -18.04
C THR A 56 -7.16 8.21 -18.79
N ASP A 57 -7.88 8.97 -19.61
CA ASP A 57 -8.84 8.42 -20.57
C ASP A 57 -8.12 7.62 -21.67
N VAL A 58 -6.94 7.02 -21.43
CA VAL A 58 -6.11 6.33 -22.44
C VAL A 58 -6.84 5.11 -23.03
N PHE A 59 -7.75 4.50 -22.27
CA PHE A 59 -8.63 3.44 -22.74
C PHE A 59 -9.94 3.95 -23.38
N LYS A 60 -10.16 5.27 -23.42
CA LYS A 60 -11.29 5.90 -24.09
C LYS A 60 -10.78 6.71 -25.29
N SER A 61 -11.50 6.70 -26.40
CA SER A 61 -11.06 7.32 -27.66
C SER A 61 -10.83 8.84 -27.61
N ASN A 62 -11.15 9.53 -26.51
CA ASN A 62 -11.02 10.99 -26.39
C ASN A 62 -10.26 11.37 -25.11
N VAL A 63 -8.94 11.53 -25.23
CA VAL A 63 -8.09 11.98 -24.12
C VAL A 63 -8.25 13.49 -23.95
N ARG A 64 -8.76 13.93 -22.79
CA ARG A 64 -8.85 15.35 -22.45
C ARG A 64 -7.45 15.96 -22.25
N VAL A 65 -7.23 17.19 -22.76
CA VAL A 65 -5.96 17.94 -22.66
C VAL A 65 -5.46 18.09 -21.20
N GLN A 66 -6.38 18.18 -20.23
CA GLN A 66 -6.03 18.24 -18.81
C GLN A 66 -5.33 16.97 -18.32
N ASN A 67 -5.72 15.79 -18.80
CA ASN A 67 -5.07 14.52 -18.44
C ASN A 67 -3.67 14.41 -19.05
N LEU A 68 -3.45 15.00 -20.24
CA LEU A 68 -2.12 15.10 -20.84
C LEU A 68 -1.20 16.04 -20.05
N LYS A 69 -1.72 17.17 -19.55
CA LYS A 69 -0.95 18.08 -18.70
C LYS A 69 -0.56 17.43 -17.37
N LEU A 70 -1.45 16.64 -16.76
CA LEU A 70 -1.15 15.83 -15.57
C LEU A 70 -0.02 14.83 -15.85
N MET A 71 -0.10 14.08 -16.95
CA MET A 71 0.94 13.14 -17.38
C MET A 71 2.29 13.82 -17.60
N GLN A 72 2.31 14.96 -18.29
CA GLN A 72 3.52 15.74 -18.52
C GLN A 72 4.16 16.19 -17.20
N ILE A 73 3.37 16.72 -16.26
CA ILE A 73 3.88 17.14 -14.95
C ILE A 73 4.45 15.95 -14.17
N MET A 74 3.76 14.80 -14.18
CA MET A 74 4.27 13.59 -13.52
C MET A 74 5.60 13.13 -14.10
N VAL A 75 5.73 13.07 -15.43
CA VAL A 75 6.97 12.68 -16.10
C VAL A 75 8.10 13.66 -15.80
N VAL A 76 7.83 14.97 -15.85
CA VAL A 76 8.82 16.01 -15.53
C VAL A 76 9.28 15.89 -14.08
N CYS A 77 8.37 15.72 -13.13
CA CYS A 77 8.73 15.52 -11.72
C CYS A 77 9.58 14.25 -11.53
N LEU A 78 9.25 13.16 -12.22
CA LEU A 78 10.00 11.90 -12.16
C LEU A 78 11.42 12.04 -12.72
N ILE A 79 11.57 12.74 -13.85
CA ILE A 79 12.89 13.02 -14.45
C ILE A 79 13.72 13.89 -13.52
N LEU A 80 13.16 14.99 -13.00
CA LEU A 80 13.87 15.87 -12.07
C LEU A 80 14.35 15.12 -10.82
N LEU A 81 13.50 14.29 -10.24
CA LEU A 81 13.87 13.44 -9.11
C LEU A 81 14.92 12.38 -9.48
N GLY A 82 14.83 11.79 -10.67
CA GLY A 82 15.86 10.88 -11.19
C GLY A 82 17.24 11.55 -11.27
N VAL A 83 17.28 12.79 -11.77
CA VAL A 83 18.54 13.58 -11.84
C VAL A 83 19.07 13.90 -10.45
N ILE A 84 18.21 14.36 -9.54
CA ILE A 84 18.59 14.69 -8.16
C ILE A 84 19.11 13.44 -7.44
N THR A 85 18.37 12.34 -7.50
CA THR A 85 18.77 11.07 -6.85
C THR A 85 20.05 10.52 -7.46
N SER A 86 20.26 10.60 -8.77
CA SER A 86 21.52 10.22 -9.42
C SER A 86 22.71 11.06 -8.94
N TYR A 87 22.52 12.37 -8.77
CA TYR A 87 23.58 13.26 -8.26
C TYR A 87 23.96 12.93 -6.81
N PHE A 88 22.97 12.71 -5.95
CA PHE A 88 23.22 12.32 -4.55
C PHE A 88 23.77 10.91 -4.44
N TYR A 89 23.38 10.00 -5.34
CA TYR A 89 23.89 8.63 -5.40
C TYR A 89 25.40 8.58 -5.64
N SER A 90 25.95 9.46 -6.48
CA SER A 90 27.40 9.52 -6.71
C SER A 90 28.17 10.29 -5.62
N THR A 91 27.50 11.19 -4.90
CA THR A 91 28.17 12.14 -4.00
C THR A 91 28.18 11.67 -2.54
N ASN A 92 27.18 10.92 -2.10
CA ASN A 92 27.01 10.56 -0.69
C ASN A 92 26.84 9.04 -0.50
N GLN A 93 27.73 8.44 0.29
CA GLN A 93 27.74 7.00 0.57
C GLN A 93 26.52 6.52 1.36
N ASP A 94 25.95 7.35 2.24
CA ASP A 94 24.76 6.96 3.01
C ASP A 94 23.52 6.90 2.13
N VAL A 95 23.37 7.88 1.24
CA VAL A 95 22.28 7.90 0.23
C VAL A 95 22.42 6.72 -0.73
N PHE A 96 23.64 6.40 -1.15
CA PHE A 96 23.92 5.21 -1.96
C PHE A 96 23.41 3.92 -1.28
N LYS A 97 23.77 3.70 -0.01
CA LYS A 97 23.34 2.51 0.76
C LYS A 97 21.83 2.46 0.93
N LEU A 98 21.20 3.58 1.29
CA LEU A 98 19.75 3.68 1.50
C LEU A 98 18.97 3.41 0.20
N LEU A 99 19.43 3.93 -0.94
CA LEU A 99 18.81 3.69 -2.24
C LEU A 99 18.97 2.23 -2.69
N ARG A 100 20.16 1.64 -2.54
CA ARG A 100 20.35 0.21 -2.84
C ARG A 100 19.47 -0.67 -1.96
N PHE A 101 19.32 -0.34 -0.68
CA PHE A 101 18.44 -1.08 0.22
C PHE A 101 16.95 -0.91 -0.14
N GLY A 102 16.48 0.31 -0.37
CA GLY A 102 15.08 0.59 -0.68
C GLY A 102 14.63 0.02 -2.04
N PHE A 103 15.55 -0.05 -3.01
CA PHE A 103 15.29 -0.54 -4.37
C PHE A 103 16.05 -1.85 -4.68
N GLU A 104 16.38 -2.64 -3.66
CA GLU A 104 17.17 -3.88 -3.76
C GLU A 104 16.68 -4.80 -4.88
N GLY A 105 15.37 -5.02 -5.00
CA GLY A 105 14.80 -5.88 -6.04
C GLY A 105 15.04 -5.36 -7.47
N PHE A 106 15.07 -4.04 -7.66
CA PHE A 106 15.39 -3.44 -8.96
C PHE A 106 16.88 -3.58 -9.30
N PHE A 107 17.76 -3.32 -8.33
CA PHE A 107 19.20 -3.49 -8.54
C PHE A 107 19.58 -4.95 -8.76
N ASN A 108 19.01 -5.88 -7.99
CA ASN A 108 19.22 -7.31 -8.19
C ASN A 108 18.73 -7.74 -9.58
N TRP A 109 17.55 -7.28 -10.02
CA TRP A 109 17.07 -7.60 -11.36
C TRP A 109 18.01 -7.12 -12.48
N ILE A 110 18.62 -5.93 -12.36
CA ILE A 110 19.59 -5.43 -13.33
C ILE A 110 20.92 -6.18 -13.26
N GLU A 111 21.39 -6.53 -12.06
CA GLU A 111 22.73 -7.10 -11.83
C GLU A 111 22.77 -8.63 -12.03
N THR A 112 21.73 -9.33 -11.60
CA THR A 112 21.67 -10.81 -11.60
C THR A 112 20.60 -11.37 -12.52
N GLY A 113 19.67 -10.55 -13.01
CA GLY A 113 18.54 -10.99 -13.83
C GLY A 113 17.38 -11.60 -13.04
N THR A 114 17.48 -11.75 -11.71
CA THR A 114 16.43 -12.29 -10.85
C THR A 114 15.82 -11.20 -9.96
N TRP A 115 14.48 -11.16 -9.89
CA TRP A 115 13.78 -10.26 -8.96
C TRP A 115 13.72 -10.91 -7.57
N GLU A 116 14.84 -10.87 -6.85
CA GLU A 116 14.96 -11.44 -5.52
C GLU A 116 15.37 -10.38 -4.52
N THR A 117 14.92 -10.53 -3.27
CA THR A 117 15.37 -9.69 -2.17
C THR A 117 15.57 -10.55 -0.94
N ASP A 118 16.51 -10.16 -0.08
CA ASP A 118 16.86 -10.90 1.14
C ASP A 118 15.63 -11.19 2.03
N SER A 119 14.64 -10.28 2.06
CA SER A 119 13.40 -10.51 2.84
C SER A 119 12.46 -11.52 2.19
N THR A 120 12.41 -11.58 0.86
CA THR A 120 11.50 -12.47 0.14
C THR A 120 12.02 -13.90 0.20
N GLU A 121 13.34 -14.09 0.10
CA GLU A 121 13.94 -15.42 0.18
C GLU A 121 13.80 -16.03 1.58
N LYS A 122 14.07 -15.24 2.62
CA LYS A 122 13.80 -15.66 4.01
C LYS A 122 12.31 -15.98 4.21
N LEU A 123 11.41 -15.16 3.67
CA LEU A 123 9.97 -15.41 3.79
C LEU A 123 9.56 -16.75 3.15
N LYS A 124 10.12 -17.13 2.00
CA LYS A 124 9.83 -18.43 1.36
C LYS A 124 10.15 -19.60 2.29
N THR A 125 11.25 -19.52 3.04
CA THR A 125 11.66 -20.57 4.00
C THR A 125 10.80 -20.61 5.27
N MET A 126 9.97 -19.60 5.51
CA MET A 126 9.12 -19.47 6.70
C MET A 126 7.68 -19.99 6.50
N TRP A 127 7.38 -20.62 5.35
CA TRP A 127 6.08 -21.23 5.09
C TRP A 127 5.96 -22.57 5.83
N VAL A 128 5.48 -22.51 7.07
CA VAL A 128 5.25 -23.67 7.93
C VAL A 128 3.75 -23.79 8.18
N PHE A 129 3.15 -24.91 7.77
CA PHE A 129 1.73 -25.17 7.98
C PHE A 129 1.49 -25.90 9.30
N PRO A 130 0.31 -25.73 9.93
CA PRO A 130 -0.04 -26.51 11.10
C PRO A 130 -0.19 -28.02 10.81
N ASP A 131 0.33 -28.85 11.71
CA ASP A 131 0.26 -30.31 11.62
C ASP A 131 -1.08 -30.88 12.12
N HIS A 132 -1.83 -30.12 12.91
CA HIS A 132 -3.05 -30.57 13.56
C HIS A 132 -4.30 -29.83 13.07
N LEU A 133 -5.38 -30.60 12.86
CA LEU A 133 -6.68 -30.04 12.46
C LEU A 133 -7.23 -29.03 13.47
N LYS A 134 -6.96 -29.21 14.77
CA LYS A 134 -7.37 -28.27 15.82
C LYS A 134 -6.82 -26.86 15.56
N THR A 135 -5.53 -26.77 15.28
CA THR A 135 -4.84 -25.51 15.00
C THR A 135 -5.37 -24.85 13.73
N TRP A 136 -5.68 -25.64 12.71
CA TRP A 136 -6.33 -25.11 11.51
C TRP A 136 -7.70 -24.48 11.77
N ILE A 137 -8.50 -25.06 12.67
CA ILE A 137 -9.88 -24.60 12.90
C ILE A 137 -9.93 -23.41 13.85
N ILE A 138 -9.34 -23.53 15.05
CA ILE A 138 -9.45 -22.55 16.15
C ILE A 138 -8.12 -21.82 16.42
N GLY A 139 -7.00 -22.37 15.95
CA GLY A 139 -5.67 -21.88 16.32
C GLY A 139 -5.22 -22.39 17.68
N ASP A 140 -3.96 -22.14 17.98
CA ASP A 140 -3.30 -22.47 19.25
C ASP A 140 -3.27 -21.27 20.22
N GLY A 141 -3.65 -20.07 19.76
CA GLY A 141 -3.72 -18.85 20.58
C GLY A 141 -2.38 -18.15 20.79
N TYR A 142 -1.32 -18.59 20.12
CA TYR A 142 0.03 -18.04 20.27
C TYR A 142 0.44 -17.18 19.07
N PHE A 143 0.84 -15.95 19.36
CA PHE A 143 1.42 -15.04 18.37
C PHE A 143 2.94 -14.90 18.51
N GLU A 144 3.44 -15.15 19.73
CA GLU A 144 4.86 -15.25 20.12
C GLU A 144 5.11 -16.68 20.62
N ASP A 145 6.33 -17.17 20.46
CA ASP A 145 6.72 -18.48 20.94
C ASP A 145 6.67 -18.52 22.49
N PRO A 146 5.81 -19.37 23.10
CA PRO A 146 5.69 -19.45 24.54
C PRO A 146 6.97 -19.95 25.24
N ASN A 147 7.84 -20.64 24.51
CA ASN A 147 9.10 -21.18 25.05
C ASN A 147 10.30 -20.27 24.78
N LYS A 148 10.16 -19.25 23.92
CA LYS A 148 11.23 -18.34 23.52
C LYS A 148 10.71 -16.91 23.37
N SER A 149 10.89 -16.12 24.42
CA SER A 149 10.53 -14.71 24.37
C SER A 149 11.32 -13.97 23.29
N GLY A 150 10.64 -13.15 22.50
CA GLY A 150 11.15 -12.39 21.37
C GLY A 150 11.07 -13.10 20.02
N TYR A 151 10.61 -14.36 19.95
CA TYR A 151 10.52 -15.13 18.71
C TYR A 151 9.07 -15.31 18.26
N PHE A 152 8.84 -15.29 16.95
CA PHE A 152 7.51 -15.59 16.40
C PHE A 152 7.17 -17.07 16.61
N TYR A 153 5.91 -17.34 16.92
CA TYR A 153 5.41 -18.71 17.01
C TYR A 153 5.66 -19.45 15.68
N MET A 154 6.23 -20.66 15.76
CA MET A 154 6.67 -21.45 14.60
C MET A 154 7.69 -20.78 13.67
N ASN A 155 8.40 -19.74 14.15
CA ASN A 155 9.36 -18.95 13.37
C ASN A 155 8.82 -18.46 12.02
N THR A 156 7.51 -18.22 11.92
CA THR A 156 6.89 -17.71 10.70
C THR A 156 6.53 -16.24 10.84
N ASP A 157 6.90 -15.44 9.85
CA ASP A 157 6.51 -14.02 9.74
C ASP A 157 5.35 -13.81 8.75
N VAL A 158 4.88 -14.89 8.09
CA VAL A 158 3.80 -14.82 7.10
C VAL A 158 2.48 -14.50 7.79
N GLY A 159 1.84 -13.40 7.40
CA GLY A 159 0.63 -12.89 8.06
C GLY A 159 -0.51 -13.90 8.15
N TYR A 160 -0.86 -14.57 7.05
CA TYR A 160 -1.91 -15.60 7.06
C TYR A 160 -1.60 -16.76 7.99
N LEU A 161 -0.35 -17.26 7.99
CA LEU A 161 0.04 -18.35 8.87
C LEU A 161 -0.05 -17.92 10.33
N ARG A 162 0.38 -16.69 10.65
CA ARG A 162 0.24 -16.15 12.01
C ARG A 162 -1.22 -16.06 12.46
N PHE A 163 -2.13 -15.62 11.57
CA PHE A 163 -3.56 -15.64 11.89
C PHE A 163 -4.10 -17.06 12.09
N ILE A 164 -3.70 -18.01 11.25
CA ILE A 164 -4.11 -19.41 11.37
C ILE A 164 -3.60 -20.02 12.68
N PHE A 165 -2.32 -19.83 13.03
CA PHE A 165 -1.76 -20.31 14.29
C PHE A 165 -2.39 -19.62 15.50
N TYR A 166 -2.80 -18.37 15.40
CA TYR A 166 -3.40 -17.64 16.50
C TYR A 166 -4.89 -17.99 16.71
N CYS A 167 -5.71 -17.81 15.69
CA CYS A 167 -7.19 -17.90 15.78
C CYS A 167 -7.82 -18.82 14.74
N GLY A 168 -7.01 -19.60 14.00
CA GLY A 168 -7.47 -20.55 13.01
C GLY A 168 -8.12 -19.90 11.79
N ILE A 169 -8.64 -20.75 10.90
CA ILE A 169 -9.41 -20.32 9.74
C ILE A 169 -10.70 -19.60 10.18
N ILE A 170 -11.30 -19.99 11.32
CA ILE A 170 -12.52 -19.33 11.81
C ILE A 170 -12.22 -17.87 12.16
N GLY A 171 -11.16 -17.61 12.92
CA GLY A 171 -10.76 -16.24 13.24
C GLY A 171 -10.35 -15.46 11.99
N LEU A 172 -9.56 -16.07 11.10
CA LEU A 172 -9.16 -15.44 9.84
C LEU A 172 -10.36 -15.03 8.98
N THR A 173 -11.37 -15.90 8.86
CA THR A 173 -12.59 -15.61 8.09
C THR A 173 -13.41 -14.51 8.73
N LEU A 174 -13.56 -14.50 10.06
CA LEU A 174 -14.23 -13.42 10.79
C LEU A 174 -13.53 -12.07 10.59
N PHE A 175 -12.20 -12.02 10.71
CA PHE A 175 -11.42 -10.81 10.44
C PHE A 175 -11.55 -10.37 8.98
N SER A 176 -11.54 -11.31 8.03
CA SER A 176 -11.72 -11.01 6.61
C SER A 176 -13.09 -10.39 6.35
N ILE A 177 -14.16 -10.98 6.91
CA ILE A 177 -15.53 -10.46 6.81
C ILE A 177 -15.62 -9.07 7.45
N PHE A 178 -14.97 -8.85 8.59
CA PHE A 178 -14.93 -7.55 9.24
C PHE A 178 -14.34 -6.46 8.33
N PHE A 179 -13.19 -6.69 7.70
CA PHE A 179 -12.60 -5.72 6.77
C PHE A 179 -13.43 -5.54 5.49
N ILE A 180 -14.08 -6.60 4.99
CA ILE A 180 -15.04 -6.50 3.88
C ILE A 180 -16.21 -5.60 4.25
N TYR A 181 -16.85 -5.87 5.39
CA TYR A 181 -17.97 -5.07 5.88
C TYR A 181 -17.59 -3.61 6.08
N LEU A 182 -16.42 -3.37 6.69
CA LEU A 182 -15.95 -2.02 6.97
C LEU A 182 -15.70 -1.22 5.70
N SER A 183 -15.10 -1.87 4.69
CA SER A 183 -14.90 -1.29 3.36
C SER A 183 -16.22 -0.98 2.68
N TYR A 184 -17.18 -1.91 2.74
CA TYR A 184 -18.51 -1.74 2.17
C TYR A 184 -19.31 -0.59 2.82
N ALA A 185 -19.33 -0.53 4.15
CA ALA A 185 -20.03 0.51 4.90
C ALA A 185 -19.48 1.91 4.61
N LEU A 186 -18.15 2.05 4.60
CA LEU A 186 -17.51 3.33 4.28
C LEU A 186 -17.66 3.70 2.80
N GLN A 187 -17.66 2.72 1.90
CA GLN A 187 -17.94 2.94 0.48
C GLN A 187 -19.32 3.56 0.25
N TYR A 188 -20.35 3.06 0.95
CA TYR A 188 -21.70 3.61 0.87
C TYR A 188 -21.76 5.04 1.41
N ARG A 189 -21.03 5.33 2.49
CA ARG A 189 -20.97 6.66 3.09
C ARG A 189 -20.22 7.68 2.23
N PHE A 190 -19.11 7.27 1.61
CA PHE A 190 -18.23 8.15 0.85
C PHE A 190 -18.23 7.81 -0.64
N ALA A 191 -19.36 8.05 -1.31
CA ALA A 191 -19.59 7.65 -2.70
C ALA A 191 -18.53 8.20 -3.69
N ASN A 192 -18.03 9.42 -3.50
CA ASN A 192 -17.06 10.06 -4.41
C ASN A 192 -15.67 9.40 -4.37
N ILE A 193 -15.34 8.72 -3.27
CA ILE A 193 -14.05 8.02 -3.08
C ILE A 193 -14.23 6.51 -2.92
N LYS A 194 -15.35 5.95 -3.41
CA LYS A 194 -15.66 4.51 -3.32
C LYS A 194 -14.51 3.58 -3.73
N HIS A 195 -13.75 3.98 -4.76
CA HIS A 195 -12.62 3.20 -5.27
C HIS A 195 -11.47 3.07 -4.26
N LEU A 196 -11.33 4.01 -3.32
CA LEU A 196 -10.33 3.95 -2.26
C LEU A 196 -10.54 2.70 -1.41
N PHE A 197 -11.78 2.38 -1.04
CA PHE A 197 -12.08 1.25 -0.17
C PHE A 197 -11.83 -0.10 -0.87
N ILE A 198 -12.06 -0.17 -2.19
CA ILE A 198 -11.71 -1.35 -2.99
C ILE A 198 -10.19 -1.53 -3.06
N VAL A 199 -9.42 -0.46 -3.27
CA VAL A 199 -7.96 -0.54 -3.27
C VAL A 199 -7.42 -0.88 -1.88
N LEU A 200 -7.99 -0.29 -0.83
CA LEU A 200 -7.59 -0.57 0.56
C LEU A 200 -7.81 -2.04 0.92
N ILE A 201 -8.97 -2.61 0.61
CA ILE A 201 -9.23 -4.01 0.95
C ILE A 201 -8.31 -4.97 0.21
N ILE A 202 -8.01 -4.70 -1.06
CA ILE A 202 -7.03 -5.47 -1.84
C ILE A 202 -5.65 -5.36 -1.18
N LEU A 203 -5.24 -4.16 -0.76
CA LEU A 203 -3.97 -3.96 -0.06
C LEU A 203 -3.91 -4.72 1.26
N VAL A 204 -4.99 -4.77 2.05
CA VAL A 204 -5.05 -5.55 3.29
C VAL A 204 -4.73 -7.03 2.99
N PHE A 205 -5.48 -7.64 2.08
CA PHE A 205 -5.33 -9.07 1.78
C PHE A 205 -3.96 -9.41 1.15
N ILE A 206 -3.42 -8.52 0.31
CA ILE A 206 -2.08 -8.71 -0.25
C ILE A 206 -1.01 -8.62 0.84
N ASN A 207 -1.10 -7.64 1.75
CA ASN A 207 -0.09 -7.48 2.79
C ASN A 207 -0.06 -8.67 3.75
N TRP A 208 -1.20 -9.31 4.02
CA TRP A 208 -1.27 -10.52 4.84
C TRP A 208 -0.50 -11.72 4.26
N LEU A 209 -0.19 -11.73 2.95
CA LEU A 209 0.73 -12.72 2.37
C LEU A 209 2.15 -12.59 2.91
N LYS A 210 2.55 -11.39 3.33
CA LYS A 210 3.90 -11.12 3.82
C LYS A 210 3.96 -10.95 5.33
N VAL A 211 3.03 -10.21 5.92
CA VAL A 211 3.07 -9.84 7.34
C VAL A 211 1.65 -9.60 7.87
N SER A 212 1.43 -9.89 9.15
CA SER A 212 0.17 -9.63 9.84
C SER A 212 0.04 -8.15 10.23
N THR A 213 0.06 -7.25 9.25
CA THR A 213 -0.07 -5.81 9.50
C THR A 213 -1.51 -5.41 9.79
N ASP A 214 -1.65 -4.49 10.75
CA ASP A 214 -2.93 -3.91 11.11
C ASP A 214 -3.21 -2.64 10.29
N PHE A 215 -4.07 -2.77 9.28
CA PHE A 215 -4.58 -1.64 8.49
C PHE A 215 -5.77 -0.94 9.15
N PHE A 216 -6.26 -1.44 10.28
CA PHE A 216 -7.42 -0.88 10.96
C PHE A 216 -7.24 0.59 11.29
N LEU A 217 -6.02 1.07 11.59
CA LEU A 217 -5.76 2.47 11.89
C LEU A 217 -6.19 3.42 10.74
N VAL A 218 -5.98 3.01 9.48
CA VAL A 218 -6.43 3.78 8.31
C VAL A 218 -7.96 3.79 8.23
N TYR A 219 -8.59 2.64 8.47
CA TYR A 219 -10.04 2.55 8.51
C TYR A 219 -10.66 3.32 9.68
N ALA A 220 -10.04 3.29 10.85
CA ALA A 220 -10.48 4.00 12.06
C ALA A 220 -10.47 5.51 11.84
N PHE A 221 -9.45 6.03 11.15
CA PHE A 221 -9.42 7.43 10.74
C PHE A 221 -10.58 7.77 9.78
N LEU A 222 -10.86 6.93 8.79
CA LEU A 222 -11.98 7.16 7.86
C LEU A 222 -13.35 7.02 8.55
N LEU A 223 -13.47 6.12 9.52
CA LEU A 223 -14.64 5.99 10.39
C LEU A 223 -14.86 7.23 11.24
N SER A 224 -13.81 7.80 11.84
CA SER A 224 -13.95 9.02 12.65
C SER A 224 -14.44 10.19 11.78
N MET A 225 -13.91 10.32 10.55
CA MET A 225 -14.40 11.30 9.57
C MET A 225 -15.84 11.04 9.12
N SER A 226 -16.32 9.79 9.18
CA SER A 226 -17.70 9.43 8.81
C SER A 226 -18.75 9.93 9.80
N SER A 227 -18.33 10.34 11.00
CA SER A 227 -19.17 10.91 12.05
C SER A 227 -20.12 11.97 11.47
N PRO A 228 -21.43 11.96 11.81
CA PRO A 228 -22.40 12.87 11.22
C PRO A 228 -22.00 14.34 11.25
N TYR A 229 -21.31 14.77 12.31
CA TYR A 229 -20.77 16.12 12.45
C TYR A 229 -19.71 16.42 11.37
N LEU A 230 -18.63 15.65 11.34
CA LEU A 230 -17.51 15.88 10.39
C LEU A 230 -17.93 15.66 8.93
N TYR A 231 -18.76 14.65 8.69
CA TYR A 231 -19.25 14.35 7.34
C TYR A 231 -20.07 15.50 6.77
N ASN A 232 -21.01 16.05 7.55
CA ASN A 232 -21.85 17.15 7.06
C ASN A 232 -21.05 18.45 6.88
N THR A 233 -20.10 18.75 7.77
CA THR A 233 -19.30 19.98 7.71
C THR A 233 -18.27 19.96 6.58
N TYR A 234 -17.63 18.83 6.29
CA TYR A 234 -16.48 18.79 5.37
C TYR A 234 -16.72 18.04 4.06
N TYR A 235 -17.71 17.16 4.01
CA TYR A 235 -17.94 16.29 2.83
C TYR A 235 -19.28 16.56 2.14
N ARG A 236 -20.28 17.07 2.85
CA ARG A 236 -21.61 17.37 2.31
C ARG A 236 -21.79 18.83 1.89
N GLU A 237 -20.77 19.69 1.99
CA GLU A 237 -20.82 21.05 1.44
C GLU A 237 -20.71 21.02 -0.10
N GLU A 238 -21.79 20.54 -0.74
CA GLU A 238 -22.28 20.90 -2.08
C GLU A 238 -23.82 20.93 -2.05
#